data_AF-A0A3D4XC94-F1
#
_entry.id   AF-A0A3D4XC94-F1
#
_cell.length_a   1.000
_cell.length_b   1.000
_cell.length_c   1.000
_cell.angle_alpha   90.00
_cell.angle_beta   90.00
_cell.angle_gamma   90.00
#
_symmetry.space_group_name_H-M   'P 1'
#
loop_
_entity.id
_entity.type
_entity.pdbx_description
1 polymer ?
#
loop_
_entity_poly.entity_id
_entity_poly.type
_entity_poly.pdbx_seq_one_letter_code
_entity_poly.pdbx_strand_id
1 'polypeptide(L)'
;RMKRSDVLPAAIAAGVDMFLFFNEMDEDFASMKQGYLDGKITKERLSDALHRILALKAHMGLHKKAKTELVPAKEQVHNIIGCKAHVEMQKEIADKAITLVKYKDKDVLPITPERYKRIMIVYVKGLSAPGLGSLLGAKKVTPAEELKNRLTEKGFDAFIYESPVEKMMKQMEAGEKPDINLYFAGKTPIKDFREN
;
A
#
# COMPACT_ATOMS: atom_id res chain seq x y z
N ARG A 1 26.07 5.46 -17.90
CA ARG A 1 25.38 5.62 -16.58
C ARG A 1 26.45 6.09 -15.58
N MET A 2 26.20 7.14 -14.79
CA MET A 2 27.17 7.60 -13.79
C MET A 2 27.42 6.53 -12.72
N LYS A 3 28.62 6.50 -12.14
CA LYS A 3 28.95 5.66 -10.98
C LYS A 3 28.21 6.18 -9.75
N ARG A 4 27.89 5.30 -8.80
CA ARG A 4 27.23 5.69 -7.54
C ARG A 4 28.01 6.79 -6.82
N SER A 5 29.33 6.62 -6.72
CA SER A 5 30.23 7.58 -6.09
C SER A 5 30.22 8.98 -6.72
N ASP A 6 29.80 9.11 -7.98
CA ASP A 6 29.61 10.40 -8.65
C ASP A 6 28.18 10.94 -8.50
N VAL A 7 27.17 10.05 -8.49
CA VAL A 7 25.75 10.43 -8.37
C VAL A 7 25.45 11.06 -7.02
N LEU A 8 26.00 10.50 -5.94
CA LEU A 8 25.73 10.98 -4.58
C LEU A 8 26.11 12.46 -4.39
N PRO A 9 27.37 12.87 -4.62
CA PRO A 9 27.73 14.28 -4.47
C PRO A 9 27.09 15.17 -5.54
N ALA A 10 26.88 14.66 -6.76
CA ALA A 10 26.20 15.44 -7.81
C ALA A 10 24.75 15.78 -7.42
N ALA A 11 24.03 14.89 -6.73
CA ALA A 11 22.68 15.17 -6.25
C ALA A 11 22.66 16.31 -5.23
N ILE A 12 23.61 16.33 -4.28
CA ILE A 12 23.73 17.43 -3.31
C ILE A 12 24.13 18.74 -3.99
N ALA A 13 25.09 18.67 -4.91
CA ALA A 13 25.50 19.80 -5.72
C ALA A 13 24.33 20.41 -6.52
N ALA A 14 23.43 19.55 -7.02
CA ALA A 14 22.23 19.95 -7.76
C ALA A 14 21.08 20.49 -6.89
N GLY A 15 21.23 20.52 -5.56
CA GLY A 15 20.25 21.14 -4.66
C GLY A 15 19.52 20.19 -3.72
N VAL A 16 19.84 18.89 -3.71
CA VAL A 16 19.35 17.99 -2.65
C VAL A 16 20.05 18.35 -1.33
N ASP A 17 19.28 18.47 -0.25
CA ASP A 17 19.84 18.82 1.08
C ASP A 17 20.23 17.58 1.88
N MET A 18 19.50 16.46 1.74
CA MET A 18 19.67 15.25 2.54
C MET A 18 19.61 14.00 1.67
N PHE A 19 20.52 13.07 1.93
CA PHE A 19 20.53 11.75 1.29
C PHE A 19 19.78 10.74 2.16
N LEU A 20 18.74 10.11 1.61
CA LEU A 20 17.89 9.15 2.32
C LEU A 20 18.29 7.71 1.94
N PHE A 21 18.69 6.95 2.96
CA PHE A 21 19.17 5.57 2.91
C PHE A 21 20.53 5.38 2.23
N PHE A 22 21.32 4.48 2.82
CA PHE A 22 22.59 4.04 2.27
C PHE A 22 22.39 2.68 1.60
N ASN A 23 23.16 2.41 0.54
CA ASN A 23 23.35 1.03 0.08
C ASN A 23 24.38 0.37 0.99
N GLU A 24 25.57 0.96 1.04
CA GLU A 24 26.65 0.61 1.96
C GLU A 24 27.12 1.90 2.63
N MET A 25 26.97 1.98 3.95
CA MET A 25 27.10 3.23 4.71
C MET A 25 28.49 3.87 4.55
N ASP A 26 29.54 3.05 4.67
CA ASP A 26 30.91 3.53 4.63
C ASP A 26 31.31 4.00 3.22
N GLU A 27 30.92 3.26 2.18
CA GLU A 27 31.19 3.62 0.78
C GLU A 27 30.48 4.91 0.38
N ASP A 28 29.20 5.03 0.75
CA ASP A 28 28.39 6.19 0.42
C ASP A 28 28.87 7.45 1.16
N PHE A 29 29.23 7.30 2.44
CA PHE A 29 29.78 8.40 3.22
C PHE A 29 31.14 8.85 2.68
N ALA A 30 32.03 7.89 2.35
CA ALA A 30 33.32 8.19 1.75
C ALA A 30 33.17 8.92 0.40
N SER A 31 32.24 8.47 -0.45
CA SER A 31 31.95 9.11 -1.74
C SER A 31 31.45 10.54 -1.58
N MET A 32 30.54 10.79 -0.63
CA MET A 32 30.02 12.12 -0.32
C MET A 32 31.10 13.06 0.21
N LYS A 33 31.93 12.55 1.14
CA LYS A 33 33.08 13.27 1.68
C LYS A 33 34.07 13.62 0.57
N GLN A 34 34.39 12.67 -0.31
CA GLN A 34 35.30 12.90 -1.42
C GLN A 34 34.73 13.94 -2.39
N GLY A 35 33.43 13.88 -2.71
CA GLY A 35 32.79 14.89 -3.54
C GLY A 35 32.85 16.30 -2.96
N TYR A 36 32.85 16.46 -1.64
CA TYR A 36 33.13 17.75 -1.01
C TYR A 36 34.62 18.16 -1.11
N LEU A 37 35.54 17.24 -0.82
CA LEU A 37 36.99 17.51 -0.91
C LEU A 37 37.44 17.86 -2.33
N ASP A 38 36.84 17.22 -3.34
CA ASP A 38 37.09 17.48 -4.76
C ASP A 38 36.41 18.76 -5.28
N GLY A 39 35.62 19.44 -4.44
CA GLY A 39 34.88 20.65 -4.80
C GLY A 39 33.63 20.42 -5.66
N LYS A 40 33.23 19.17 -5.91
CA LYS A 40 31.93 18.85 -6.56
C LYS A 40 30.77 19.39 -5.73
N ILE A 41 30.85 19.23 -4.40
CA ILE A 41 29.98 19.94 -3.46
C ILE A 41 30.76 21.15 -2.97
N THR A 42 30.32 22.36 -3.34
CA THR A 42 30.98 23.58 -2.87
C THR A 42 30.72 23.79 -1.38
N LYS A 43 31.59 24.57 -0.71
CA LYS A 43 31.41 24.95 0.69
C LYS A 43 30.10 25.71 0.91
N GLU A 44 29.76 26.58 -0.03
CA GLU A 44 28.53 27.37 -0.02
C GLU A 44 27.31 26.44 -0.13
N ARG A 45 27.36 25.47 -1.04
CA ARG A 45 26.28 24.49 -1.24
C ARG A 45 26.11 23.60 -0.01
N LEU A 46 27.20 23.09 0.55
CA LEU A 46 27.16 22.30 1.79
C LEU A 46 26.61 23.10 2.96
N SER A 47 27.04 24.36 3.12
CA SER A 47 26.57 25.25 4.18
C SER A 47 25.09 25.58 4.03
N ASP A 48 24.59 25.82 2.81
CA ASP A 48 23.16 26.08 2.58
C ASP A 48 22.30 24.84 2.89
N ALA A 49 22.72 23.66 2.46
CA ALA A 49 22.06 22.40 2.80
C ALA A 49 21.99 22.17 4.32
N LEU A 50 23.12 22.35 5.02
CA LEU A 50 23.19 22.23 6.47
C LEU A 50 22.34 23.29 7.17
N HIS A 51 22.34 24.53 6.66
CA HIS A 51 21.51 25.60 7.20
C HIS A 51 20.03 25.21 7.16
N ARG A 52 19.53 24.71 6.03
CA ARG A 52 18.12 24.27 5.87
C ARG A 52 17.77 23.12 6.83
N ILE A 53 18.65 22.12 6.94
CA ILE A 53 18.44 20.98 7.85
C ILE A 53 18.40 21.44 9.31
N LEU A 54 19.38 22.24 9.73
CA LEU A 54 19.48 22.72 11.10
C LEU A 54 18.35 23.71 11.42
N ALA A 55 17.97 24.56 10.47
CA ALA A 55 16.83 25.47 10.62
C ALA A 55 15.52 24.70 10.84
N LEU A 56 15.27 23.60 10.11
CA LEU A 56 14.10 22.76 10.33
C LEU A 56 14.12 22.12 11.73
N LYS A 57 15.26 21.56 12.15
CA LYS A 57 15.42 21.00 13.51
C LYS A 57 15.23 22.06 14.60
N ALA A 58 15.68 23.29 14.34
CA ALA A 58 15.53 24.42 15.25
C ALA A 58 14.08 24.90 15.32
N HIS A 59 13.40 25.00 14.18
CA HIS A 59 11.99 25.35 14.05
C HIS A 59 11.08 24.36 14.80
N MET A 60 11.38 23.06 14.70
CA MET A 60 10.70 22.00 15.47
C MET A 60 11.06 22.00 16.96
N GLY A 61 12.01 22.83 17.40
CA GLY A 61 12.45 22.94 18.79
C GLY A 61 13.22 21.72 19.32
N LEU A 62 13.73 20.84 18.45
CA LEU A 62 14.33 19.57 18.86
C LEU A 62 15.56 19.75 19.77
N HIS A 63 16.31 20.83 19.56
CA HIS A 63 17.49 21.20 20.36
C HIS A 63 17.16 21.73 21.76
N LYS A 64 15.88 22.01 22.06
CA LYS A 64 15.42 22.52 23.36
C LYS A 64 14.72 21.47 24.22
N LYS A 65 14.47 20.29 23.66
CA LYS A 65 13.71 19.21 24.32
C LYS A 65 14.66 18.18 24.90
N ALA A 66 14.35 17.68 26.10
CA ALA A 66 15.01 16.49 26.63
C ALA A 66 14.63 15.26 25.79
N LYS A 67 15.48 14.22 25.79
CA LYS A 67 15.22 12.98 25.03
C LYS A 67 13.88 12.34 25.39
N THR A 68 13.48 12.45 26.67
CA THR A 68 12.20 11.95 27.20
C THR A 68 10.98 12.70 26.68
N GLU A 69 11.15 13.88 26.09
CA GLU A 69 10.07 14.72 25.56
C GLU A 69 9.94 14.62 24.03
N LEU A 70 10.88 13.91 23.36
CA LEU A 70 10.88 13.76 21.90
C LEU A 70 9.82 12.77 21.42
N VAL A 71 9.48 11.79 22.26
CA VAL A 71 8.50 10.75 21.96
C VAL A 71 7.49 10.70 23.11
N PRO A 72 6.17 10.67 22.82
CA PRO A 72 5.15 10.53 23.85
C PRO A 72 5.32 9.24 24.67
N ALA A 73 4.76 9.23 25.88
CA ALA A 73 4.75 8.03 26.72
C ALA A 73 4.01 6.89 25.99
N LYS A 74 4.49 5.65 26.16
CA LYS A 74 3.96 4.48 25.45
C LYS A 74 2.47 4.28 25.71
N GLU A 75 2.03 4.57 26.92
CA GLU A 75 0.65 4.44 27.38
C GLU A 75 -0.30 5.41 26.64
N GLN A 76 0.23 6.52 26.11
CA GLN A 76 -0.54 7.52 25.37
C GLN A 76 -0.70 7.20 23.88
N VAL A 77 0.05 6.23 23.35
CA VAL A 77 0.08 5.93 21.91
C VAL A 77 -1.32 5.58 21.40
N HIS A 78 -2.07 4.76 22.13
CA HIS A 78 -3.43 4.34 21.73
C HIS A 78 -4.49 5.44 21.89
N ASN A 79 -4.19 6.53 22.61
CA ASN A 79 -5.07 7.69 22.67
C ASN A 79 -5.01 8.51 21.36
N ILE A 80 -3.95 8.32 20.57
CA ILE A 80 -3.69 9.08 19.33
C ILE A 80 -3.81 8.16 18.11
N ILE A 81 -3.11 7.02 18.11
CA ILE A 81 -3.09 6.07 16.99
C ILE A 81 -4.30 5.15 17.09
N GLY A 82 -5.11 5.13 16.03
CA GLY A 82 -6.32 4.29 15.97
C GLY A 82 -7.43 4.73 16.92
N CYS A 83 -7.38 5.96 17.43
CA CYS A 83 -8.41 6.49 18.32
C CYS A 83 -9.76 6.61 17.61
N LYS A 84 -10.85 6.66 18.40
CA LYS A 84 -12.23 6.70 17.91
C LYS A 84 -12.46 7.84 16.91
N ALA A 85 -11.95 9.03 17.19
CA ALA A 85 -12.10 10.20 16.31
C ALA A 85 -11.49 9.97 14.91
N HIS A 86 -10.30 9.34 14.83
CA HIS A 86 -9.68 9.01 13.55
C HIS A 86 -10.44 7.92 12.80
N VAL A 87 -11.01 6.93 13.49
CA VAL A 87 -11.83 5.87 12.89
C VAL A 87 -13.13 6.46 12.32
N GLU A 88 -13.79 7.36 13.06
CA GLU A 88 -14.99 8.06 12.61
C GLU A 88 -14.69 8.95 11.40
N MET A 89 -13.60 9.71 11.43
CA MET A 89 -13.14 10.51 10.30
C MET A 89 -12.83 9.63 9.07
N GLN A 90 -12.18 8.49 9.26
CA GLN A 90 -11.88 7.53 8.20
C GLN A 90 -13.16 6.97 7.56
N LYS A 91 -14.21 6.73 8.34
CA LYS A 91 -15.53 6.32 7.83
C LYS A 91 -16.19 7.45 7.02
N GLU A 92 -16.22 8.66 7.56
CA GLU A 92 -16.80 9.82 6.88
C GLU A 92 -16.13 10.11 5.54
N ILE A 93 -14.79 10.09 5.51
CA ILE A 93 -14.02 10.29 4.28
C ILE A 93 -14.35 9.19 3.27
N ALA A 94 -14.40 7.92 3.69
CA ALA A 94 -14.73 6.81 2.80
C ALA A 94 -16.14 6.95 2.21
N ASP A 95 -17.12 7.34 3.02
CA ASP A 95 -18.50 7.54 2.58
C ASP A 95 -18.62 8.70 1.56
N LYS A 96 -17.81 9.77 1.72
CA LYS A 96 -17.82 10.94 0.83
C LYS A 96 -16.91 10.82 -0.40
N ALA A 97 -15.90 9.96 -0.37
CA ALA A 97 -14.90 9.85 -1.43
C ALA A 97 -15.37 9.00 -2.62
N ILE A 98 -16.35 8.12 -2.44
CA ILE A 98 -16.86 7.26 -3.52
C ILE A 98 -17.52 8.14 -4.59
N THR A 99 -16.95 8.11 -5.80
CA THR A 99 -17.42 8.91 -6.94
C THR A 99 -17.98 8.00 -8.03
N LEU A 100 -19.24 8.22 -8.41
CA LEU A 100 -19.87 7.53 -9.54
C LEU A 100 -19.39 8.15 -10.86
N VAL A 101 -18.26 7.69 -11.38
CA VAL A 101 -17.62 8.26 -12.59
C VAL A 101 -18.44 8.03 -13.87
N LYS A 102 -19.09 6.87 -13.98
CA LYS A 102 -19.85 6.49 -15.17
C LYS A 102 -21.09 5.71 -14.75
N TYR A 103 -22.24 6.18 -15.23
CA TYR A 103 -23.53 5.56 -14.96
C TYR A 103 -24.37 5.54 -16.23
N LYS A 104 -24.19 4.49 -17.03
CA LYS A 104 -24.90 4.31 -18.31
C LYS A 104 -26.25 3.62 -18.11
N ASP A 105 -26.25 2.52 -17.38
CA ASP A 105 -27.44 1.72 -17.12
C ASP A 105 -28.09 2.19 -15.84
N LYS A 106 -28.99 3.18 -15.96
CA LYS A 106 -29.63 3.86 -14.82
C LYS A 106 -30.34 2.91 -13.87
N ASP A 107 -30.76 1.75 -14.34
CA ASP A 107 -31.53 0.82 -13.53
C ASP A 107 -30.64 -0.18 -12.76
N VAL A 108 -29.32 -0.18 -12.97
CA VAL A 108 -28.42 -1.15 -12.29
C VAL A 108 -28.24 -0.82 -10.80
N LEU A 109 -28.27 0.46 -10.42
CA LEU A 109 -28.14 0.89 -9.02
C LEU A 109 -29.47 1.45 -8.50
N PRO A 110 -29.82 1.20 -7.23
CA PRO A 110 -29.12 0.32 -6.28
C PRO A 110 -29.28 -1.16 -6.65
N ILE A 111 -28.23 -1.94 -6.41
CA ILE A 111 -28.31 -3.40 -6.53
C ILE A 111 -29.13 -3.92 -5.35
N THR A 112 -30.14 -4.74 -5.60
CA THR A 112 -30.97 -5.38 -4.57
C THR A 112 -31.05 -6.90 -4.78
N PRO A 113 -31.26 -7.71 -3.72
CA PRO A 113 -31.35 -9.17 -3.86
C PRO A 113 -32.51 -9.64 -4.74
N GLU A 114 -33.60 -8.86 -4.81
CA GLU A 114 -34.79 -9.20 -5.61
C GLU A 114 -34.49 -9.13 -7.12
N ARG A 115 -33.61 -8.21 -7.52
CA ARG A 115 -33.24 -8.00 -8.91
C ARG A 115 -31.95 -8.73 -9.31
N TYR A 116 -30.99 -8.80 -8.40
CA TYR A 116 -29.66 -9.33 -8.63
C TYR A 116 -29.23 -10.27 -7.50
N LYS A 117 -29.95 -11.38 -7.31
CA LYS A 117 -29.74 -12.31 -6.20
C LYS A 117 -28.30 -12.82 -6.09
N ARG A 118 -27.68 -13.20 -7.21
CA ARG A 118 -26.35 -13.83 -7.26
C ARG A 118 -25.29 -12.83 -7.70
N ILE A 119 -24.23 -12.68 -6.90
CA ILE A 119 -23.13 -11.74 -7.16
C ILE A 119 -21.80 -12.49 -7.20
N MET A 120 -21.13 -12.48 -8.36
CA MET A 120 -19.77 -12.99 -8.50
C MET A 120 -18.76 -11.86 -8.32
N ILE A 121 -17.86 -12.01 -7.36
CA ILE A 121 -16.78 -11.06 -7.08
C ILE A 121 -15.50 -11.57 -7.73
N VAL A 122 -15.06 -10.91 -8.80
CA VAL A 122 -13.76 -11.19 -9.42
C VAL A 122 -12.70 -10.34 -8.74
N TYR A 123 -11.93 -10.94 -7.83
CA TYR A 123 -10.93 -10.20 -7.06
C TYR A 123 -9.59 -10.15 -7.81
N VAL A 124 -9.34 -9.04 -8.50
CA VAL A 124 -8.07 -8.80 -9.18
C VAL A 124 -7.04 -8.31 -8.17
N LYS A 125 -6.05 -9.15 -7.86
CA LYS A 125 -4.89 -8.76 -7.04
C LYS A 125 -3.87 -8.06 -7.94
N GLY A 126 -3.34 -6.92 -7.49
CA GLY A 126 -2.16 -6.31 -8.10
C GLY A 126 -0.91 -7.16 -7.87
N LEU A 127 0.23 -6.76 -8.46
CA LEU A 127 1.53 -7.35 -8.13
C LEU A 127 1.76 -7.21 -6.63
N SER A 128 1.67 -8.31 -5.90
CA SER A 128 2.10 -8.38 -4.51
C SER A 128 3.62 -8.22 -4.50
N ALA A 129 4.10 -6.99 -4.32
CA ALA A 129 5.48 -6.77 -3.91
C ALA A 129 5.54 -7.21 -2.43
N PRO A 130 6.25 -8.31 -2.08
CA PRO A 130 6.37 -8.76 -0.70
C PRO A 130 7.34 -7.81 0.02
N GLY A 131 6.86 -6.61 0.33
CA GLY A 131 7.56 -5.64 1.15
C GLY A 131 7.27 -5.88 2.63
N LEU A 132 8.12 -5.35 3.51
CA LEU A 132 7.96 -5.50 4.97
C LEU A 132 6.56 -5.06 5.47
N GLY A 133 5.92 -4.10 4.78
CA GLY A 133 4.56 -3.63 5.07
C GLY A 133 3.45 -4.66 4.82
N SER A 134 3.60 -5.58 3.85
CA SER A 134 2.60 -6.64 3.63
C SER A 134 2.69 -7.74 4.69
N LEU A 135 3.86 -7.89 5.33
CA LEU A 135 4.09 -8.89 6.37
C LEU A 135 3.57 -8.44 7.75
N LEU A 136 3.64 -7.14 8.03
CA LEU A 136 3.27 -6.55 9.31
C LEU A 136 1.81 -6.06 9.39
N GLY A 137 1.14 -5.91 8.23
CA GLY A 137 -0.18 -5.27 8.14
C GLY A 137 -1.26 -6.09 7.44
N ALA A 138 -1.01 -7.36 7.09
CA ALA A 138 -2.02 -8.19 6.45
C ALA A 138 -3.20 -8.42 7.39
N LYS A 139 -4.31 -7.73 7.15
CA LYS A 139 -5.60 -8.12 7.71
C LYS A 139 -5.87 -9.57 7.30
N LYS A 140 -6.30 -10.41 8.25
CA LYS A 140 -6.66 -11.81 8.00
C LYS A 140 -7.77 -11.97 6.94
N VAL A 141 -8.58 -10.92 6.74
CA VAL A 141 -9.69 -10.88 5.78
C VAL A 141 -9.35 -9.89 4.67
N THR A 142 -9.47 -10.35 3.42
CA THR A 142 -9.27 -9.53 2.23
C THR A 142 -10.46 -8.59 1.97
N PRO A 143 -10.28 -7.48 1.25
CA PRO A 143 -11.40 -6.60 0.87
C PRO A 143 -12.52 -7.33 0.11
N ALA A 144 -12.19 -8.33 -0.72
CA ALA A 144 -13.18 -9.12 -1.43
C ALA A 144 -13.99 -10.02 -0.49
N GLU A 145 -13.36 -10.62 0.52
CA GLU A 145 -14.07 -11.40 1.54
C GLU A 145 -14.96 -10.51 2.41
N GLU A 146 -14.50 -9.32 2.78
CA GLU A 146 -15.31 -8.34 3.51
C GLU A 146 -16.53 -7.91 2.68
N LEU A 147 -16.36 -7.61 1.39
CA LEU A 147 -17.47 -7.29 0.49
C LEU A 147 -18.45 -8.46 0.35
N LYS A 148 -17.94 -9.68 0.16
CA LYS A 148 -18.75 -10.90 0.09
C LYS A 148 -19.63 -11.04 1.34
N ASN A 149 -19.02 -10.95 2.53
CA ASN A 149 -19.73 -11.09 3.80
C ASN A 149 -20.83 -10.04 3.95
N ARG A 150 -20.54 -8.76 3.66
CA ARG A 150 -21.53 -7.67 3.72
C ARG A 150 -22.69 -7.84 2.73
N LEU A 151 -22.42 -8.38 1.54
CA LEU A 151 -23.46 -8.69 0.57
C LEU A 151 -24.32 -9.87 1.06
N THR A 152 -23.70 -10.93 1.60
CA THR A 152 -24.44 -12.07 2.17
C THR A 152 -25.32 -11.66 3.35
N GLU A 153 -24.85 -10.80 4.24
CA GLU A 153 -25.64 -10.23 5.35
C GLU A 153 -26.86 -9.44 4.84
N LYS A 154 -26.79 -8.86 3.64
CA LYS A 154 -27.89 -8.16 2.98
C LYS A 154 -28.80 -9.08 2.15
N GLY A 155 -28.58 -10.39 2.18
CA GLY A 155 -29.42 -11.39 1.49
C GLY A 155 -28.98 -11.73 0.06
N PHE A 156 -27.79 -11.33 -0.38
CA PHE A 156 -27.23 -11.75 -1.67
C PHE A 156 -26.53 -13.12 -1.58
N ASP A 157 -26.59 -13.87 -2.66
CA ASP A 157 -25.79 -15.10 -2.85
C ASP A 157 -24.44 -14.70 -3.47
N ALA A 158 -23.59 -14.08 -2.66
CA ALA A 158 -22.29 -13.56 -3.08
C ALA A 158 -21.17 -14.60 -2.94
N PHE A 159 -20.33 -14.72 -3.96
CA PHE A 159 -19.15 -15.61 -3.93
C PHE A 159 -17.96 -14.96 -4.64
N ILE A 160 -16.76 -15.38 -4.25
CA ILE A 160 -15.52 -14.92 -4.89
C ILE A 160 -15.17 -15.90 -6.01
N TYR A 161 -14.94 -15.37 -7.21
CA TYR A 161 -14.47 -16.15 -8.33
C TYR A 161 -13.06 -16.69 -8.04
N GLU A 162 -12.86 -17.97 -8.32
CA GLU A 162 -11.58 -18.64 -8.22
C GLU A 162 -11.26 -19.23 -9.59
N SER A 163 -10.10 -18.86 -10.15
CA SER A 163 -9.74 -19.34 -11.47
C SER A 163 -9.46 -20.85 -11.45
N PRO A 164 -9.72 -21.57 -12.54
CA PRO A 164 -9.37 -22.98 -12.62
C PRO A 164 -7.89 -23.25 -12.35
N VAL A 165 -7.01 -22.35 -12.78
CA VAL A 165 -5.56 -22.45 -12.50
C VAL A 165 -5.27 -22.33 -11.01
N GLU A 166 -5.88 -21.39 -10.29
CA GLU A 166 -5.72 -21.27 -8.83
C GLU A 166 -6.23 -22.51 -8.10
N LYS A 167 -7.37 -23.09 -8.55
CA LYS A 167 -7.86 -24.36 -8.02
C LYS A 167 -6.86 -25.49 -8.22
N MET A 168 -6.30 -25.61 -9.43
CA MET A 168 -5.30 -26.63 -9.75
C MET A 168 -4.04 -26.46 -8.91
N MET A 169 -3.55 -25.23 -8.72
CA MET A 169 -2.37 -24.95 -7.89
C MET A 169 -2.61 -25.34 -6.42
N LYS A 170 -3.78 -25.01 -5.85
CA LYS A 170 -4.13 -25.45 -4.48
C LYS A 170 -4.24 -26.96 -4.35
N GLN A 171 -4.80 -27.64 -5.35
CA GLN A 171 -4.85 -29.10 -5.39
C GLN A 171 -3.45 -29.71 -5.41
N MET A 172 -2.54 -29.15 -6.21
CA MET A 172 -1.13 -29.59 -6.24
C MET A 172 -0.43 -29.35 -4.90
N GLU A 173 -0.63 -28.19 -4.26
CA GLU A 173 -0.08 -27.87 -2.94
C GLU A 173 -0.62 -28.80 -1.84
N ALA A 174 -1.88 -29.24 -1.97
CA ALA A 174 -2.50 -30.24 -1.09
C ALA A 174 -2.07 -31.69 -1.40
N GLY A 175 -1.22 -31.91 -2.41
CA GLY A 175 -0.74 -33.23 -2.81
C GLY A 175 -1.67 -34.01 -3.74
N GLU A 176 -2.72 -33.39 -4.25
CA GLU A 176 -3.64 -33.97 -5.23
C GLU A 176 -3.13 -33.79 -6.67
N LYS A 177 -3.54 -34.68 -7.57
CA LYS A 177 -3.29 -34.53 -9.02
C LYS A 177 -4.45 -33.78 -9.67
N PRO A 178 -4.30 -32.50 -10.03
CA PRO A 178 -5.37 -31.75 -10.68
C PRO A 178 -5.68 -32.33 -12.06
N ASP A 179 -6.96 -32.46 -12.39
CA ASP A 179 -7.37 -32.83 -13.75
C ASP A 179 -7.15 -31.64 -14.70
N ILE A 180 -6.40 -31.87 -15.78
CA ILE A 180 -6.14 -30.90 -16.84
C ILE A 180 -7.46 -30.40 -17.48
N ASN A 181 -8.53 -31.19 -17.43
CA ASN A 181 -9.85 -30.76 -17.88
C ASN A 181 -10.39 -29.55 -17.09
N LEU A 182 -9.96 -29.31 -15.84
CA LEU A 182 -10.35 -28.10 -15.11
C LEU A 182 -9.92 -26.82 -15.84
N TYR A 183 -8.73 -26.83 -16.48
CA TYR A 183 -8.22 -25.70 -17.25
C TYR A 183 -9.14 -25.36 -18.44
N PHE A 184 -9.66 -26.39 -19.11
CA PHE A 184 -10.56 -26.23 -20.27
C PHE A 184 -12.03 -26.05 -19.89
N ALA A 185 -12.41 -26.44 -18.67
CA ALA A 185 -13.77 -26.34 -18.13
C ALA A 185 -14.16 -24.93 -17.62
N GLY A 186 -13.29 -23.92 -17.77
CA GLY A 186 -13.58 -22.51 -17.40
C GLY A 186 -14.78 -21.87 -18.11
N LYS A 187 -15.51 -22.62 -18.95
CA LYS A 187 -16.83 -22.26 -19.46
C LYS A 187 -17.89 -22.80 -18.49
N THR A 188 -18.22 -22.05 -17.45
CA THR A 188 -19.40 -22.37 -16.63
C THR A 188 -20.61 -22.46 -17.56
N PRO A 189 -21.40 -23.55 -17.54
CA PRO A 189 -22.57 -23.68 -18.39
C PRO A 189 -23.52 -22.49 -18.19
N ILE A 190 -23.86 -21.78 -19.29
CA ILE A 190 -24.80 -20.64 -19.26
C ILE A 190 -26.14 -21.03 -18.62
N LYS A 191 -26.52 -22.32 -18.70
CA LYS A 191 -27.73 -22.86 -18.05
C LYS A 191 -27.77 -22.56 -16.54
N ASP A 192 -26.63 -22.57 -15.87
CA ASP A 192 -26.56 -22.36 -14.42
C ASP A 192 -26.84 -20.89 -14.05
N PHE A 193 -26.77 -19.96 -15.01
CA PHE A 193 -27.09 -18.53 -14.83
C PHE A 193 -28.50 -18.14 -15.31
N ARG A 194 -29.21 -19.02 -16.02
CA ARG A 194 -30.50 -18.70 -16.66
C ARG A 194 -31.73 -18.98 -15.80
N GLU A 195 -31.60 -19.77 -14.75
CA GLU A 195 -32.67 -19.97 -13.78
C GLU A 195 -32.63 -18.85 -12.74
N ASN A 196 -33.29 -17.74 -13.09
CA ASN A 196 -33.84 -16.74 -12.16
C ASN A 196 -35.27 -16.45 -12.63
#